data_AF-A0A310SAE0-F1
#
_entry.id   AF-A0A310SAE0-F1
#
_cell.length_a   1.000
_cell.length_b   1.000
_cell.length_c   1.000
_cell.angle_alpha   90.00
_cell.angle_beta   90.00
_cell.angle_gamma   90.00
#
_symmetry.space_group_name_H-M   'P 1'
#
loop_
_entity.id
_entity.type
_entity.pdbx_description
1 polymer ?
#
loop_
_entity_poly.entity_id
_entity_poly.type
_entity_poly.pdbx_seq_one_letter_code
_entity_poly.pdbx_strand_id
1 'polypeptide(L)'
;CPLPLTTLDFIYNFTQPNLEIVWPCEVRFYWLSLQPFVKFVRFLLTYITPFTIVLGVLLNTISFVMLSTPILCESNLSLYLKALALSDNGALVFNYAMGIAKSHFIFVNNLFMDSRFLCSLNSITMEFFQFTSTWLVVVLTWTRVFVIIFPFGIYGHYNNCSEIIIISILICISFIISLTKLYSGGYETDSVFEFIPCQKKIKPWGSAMYFYIALSTWLPLLFIFVGNILLIIHMKKTEKVHCQLTQNFRHKINRMHHTSRTLFVVSTVYLILLLPLGIVETLELYWDIILIKFPATEERKKAEYIHWLKEKMLLKWCRGLCFHVYHWNFAINFFLYCVTGEKFRNAVTQTLKRYKKVMFSICSTYVNKCISCSKYFTYSKSVQSSKVLLIKTIVFDEHSISGSVSAQNGNIVANT
;
A
#
# COMPACT_ATOMS: atom_id res chain seq x y z
N CYS A 1 27.02 -37.47 2.41
CA CYS A 1 26.93 -36.08 2.92
C CYS A 1 26.73 -36.13 4.43
N PRO A 2 27.45 -35.35 5.26
CA PRO A 2 27.23 -35.34 6.71
C PRO A 2 25.92 -34.65 7.13
N LEU A 3 25.35 -33.79 6.28
CA LEU A 3 24.07 -33.13 6.55
C LEU A 3 22.90 -33.98 6.02
N PRO A 4 21.93 -34.36 6.87
CA PRO A 4 20.75 -35.07 6.43
C PRO A 4 19.85 -34.17 5.59
N LEU A 5 19.01 -34.79 4.73
CA LEU A 5 18.02 -34.07 3.92
C LEU A 5 17.01 -33.29 4.76
N THR A 6 16.78 -33.71 6.02
CA THR A 6 15.91 -33.02 7.00
C THR A 6 16.39 -31.61 7.35
N THR A 7 17.63 -31.26 7.03
CA THR A 7 18.16 -29.89 7.17
C THR A 7 17.41 -28.89 6.28
N LEU A 8 16.86 -29.36 5.15
CA LEU A 8 16.07 -28.56 4.22
C LEU A 8 14.62 -28.54 4.68
N ASP A 9 14.27 -27.54 5.48
CA ASP A 9 12.98 -27.44 6.18
C ASP A 9 11.75 -27.27 5.27
N PHE A 10 11.97 -27.00 3.98
CA PHE A 10 10.94 -26.87 2.96
C PHE A 10 10.66 -28.19 2.21
N ILE A 11 11.40 -29.28 2.48
CA ILE A 11 11.13 -30.60 1.91
C ILE A 11 10.11 -31.32 2.79
N TYR A 12 8.89 -31.47 2.27
CA TYR A 12 7.79 -32.15 2.97
C TYR A 12 7.62 -33.62 2.58
N ASN A 13 8.14 -34.03 1.42
CA ASN A 13 8.00 -35.39 0.92
C ASN A 13 9.36 -36.05 0.69
N PHE A 14 9.82 -36.80 1.69
CA PHE A 14 11.07 -37.55 1.65
C PHE A 14 10.96 -38.89 0.89
N THR A 15 9.78 -39.27 0.39
CA THR A 15 9.60 -40.53 -0.35
C THR A 15 9.93 -40.40 -1.85
N GLN A 16 10.32 -39.21 -2.32
CA GLN A 16 10.70 -39.02 -3.71
C GLN A 16 12.03 -39.73 -4.02
N PRO A 17 12.11 -40.52 -5.12
CA PRO A 17 13.36 -41.14 -5.52
C PRO A 17 14.39 -40.06 -5.90
N ASN A 18 15.68 -40.35 -5.70
CA ASN A 18 16.81 -39.51 -6.11
C ASN A 18 16.95 -38.14 -5.40
N LEU A 19 16.34 -37.95 -4.22
CA LEU A 19 16.48 -36.72 -3.42
C LEU A 19 17.95 -36.33 -3.14
N GLU A 20 18.83 -37.32 -2.95
CA GLU A 20 20.27 -37.09 -2.75
C GLU A 20 20.96 -36.49 -3.99
N ILE A 21 20.44 -36.77 -5.20
CA ILE A 21 20.94 -36.21 -6.47
C ILE A 21 20.36 -34.81 -6.70
N VAL A 22 19.07 -34.62 -6.36
CA VAL A 22 18.37 -33.33 -6.49
C VAL A 22 18.88 -32.31 -5.47
N TRP A 23 19.27 -32.75 -4.28
CA TRP A 23 19.77 -31.88 -3.21
C TRP A 23 21.19 -32.25 -2.79
N PRO A 24 22.21 -31.88 -3.58
CA PRO A 24 23.61 -32.15 -3.28
C PRO A 24 24.04 -31.57 -1.93
N CYS A 25 25.12 -32.12 -1.39
CA CYS A 25 25.61 -31.77 -0.06
C CYS A 25 25.98 -30.28 0.07
N GLU A 26 26.58 -29.74 -0.98
CA GLU A 26 27.03 -28.35 -1.11
C GLU A 26 25.85 -27.37 -1.00
N VAL A 27 24.67 -27.79 -1.44
CA VAL A 27 23.43 -27.02 -1.37
C VAL A 27 22.88 -27.04 0.06
N ARG A 28 23.01 -28.17 0.77
CA ARG A 28 22.62 -28.26 2.20
C ARG A 28 23.49 -27.37 3.08
N PHE A 29 24.79 -27.32 2.84
CA PHE A 29 25.68 -26.38 3.52
C PHE A 29 25.33 -24.93 3.20
N TYR A 30 25.06 -24.62 1.93
CA TYR A 30 24.63 -23.29 1.53
C TYR A 30 23.31 -22.89 2.21
N TRP A 31 22.35 -23.81 2.32
CA TRP A 31 21.09 -23.57 3.02
C TRP A 31 21.30 -23.14 4.47
N LEU A 32 22.22 -23.77 5.21
CA LEU A 32 22.56 -23.36 6.57
C LEU A 32 23.12 -21.94 6.62
N SER A 33 23.96 -21.56 5.64
CA SER A 33 24.48 -20.19 5.54
C SER A 33 23.40 -19.16 5.19
N LEU A 34 22.38 -19.56 4.41
CA LEU A 34 21.26 -18.71 4.00
C LEU A 34 20.19 -18.60 5.10
N GLN A 35 20.14 -19.55 6.04
CA GLN A 35 19.10 -19.67 7.06
C GLN A 35 18.86 -18.39 7.89
N PRO A 36 19.87 -17.59 8.30
CA PRO A 36 19.63 -16.34 9.01
C PRO A 36 18.80 -15.35 8.20
N PHE A 37 19.09 -15.22 6.89
CA PHE A 37 18.33 -14.38 5.97
C PHE A 37 16.90 -14.93 5.78
N VAL A 38 16.76 -16.24 5.62
CA VAL A 38 15.45 -16.91 5.53
C VAL A 38 14.60 -16.63 6.77
N LYS A 39 15.17 -16.79 7.97
CA LYS A 39 14.47 -16.52 9.24
C LYS A 39 14.02 -15.07 9.34
N PHE A 40 14.87 -14.12 8.91
CA PHE A 40 14.52 -12.71 8.85
C PHE A 40 13.35 -12.44 7.91
N VAL A 41 13.38 -12.97 6.68
CA VAL A 41 12.29 -12.79 5.71
C VAL A 41 10.99 -13.45 6.19
N ARG A 42 11.06 -14.68 6.74
CA ARG A 42 9.91 -15.34 7.37
C ARG A 42 9.33 -14.52 8.52
N PHE A 43 10.18 -13.89 9.35
CA PHE A 43 9.74 -13.02 10.42
C PHE A 43 8.95 -11.82 9.89
N LEU A 44 9.44 -11.14 8.84
CA LEU A 44 8.73 -10.04 8.20
C LEU A 44 7.38 -10.48 7.62
N LEU A 45 7.40 -11.59 6.87
CA LEU A 45 6.20 -12.12 6.22
C LEU A 45 5.14 -12.59 7.24
N THR A 46 5.56 -13.25 8.32
CA THR A 46 4.66 -13.83 9.32
C THR A 46 4.12 -12.80 10.30
N TYR A 47 4.96 -11.90 10.81
CA TYR A 47 4.60 -11.03 11.95
C TYR A 47 4.36 -9.58 11.57
N ILE A 48 5.15 -9.03 10.64
CA ILE A 48 4.99 -7.63 10.22
C ILE A 48 3.86 -7.48 9.21
N THR A 49 3.70 -8.43 8.28
CA THR A 49 2.65 -8.36 7.26
C THR A 49 1.22 -8.31 7.83
N PRO A 50 0.81 -9.10 8.85
CA PRO A 50 -0.51 -8.95 9.49
C PRO A 50 -0.74 -7.56 10.09
N PHE A 51 0.28 -7.00 10.74
CA PHE A 51 0.20 -5.65 11.28
C PHE A 51 -0.02 -4.62 10.15
N THR A 52 0.75 -4.73 9.07
CA THR A 52 0.60 -3.87 7.89
C THR A 52 -0.77 -4.04 7.23
N ILE A 53 -1.34 -5.24 7.18
CA ILE A 53 -2.70 -5.50 6.66
C ILE A 53 -3.74 -4.78 7.53
N VAL A 54 -3.73 -4.98 8.86
CA VAL A 54 -4.71 -4.36 9.76
C VAL A 54 -4.64 -2.85 9.68
N LEU A 55 -3.41 -2.30 9.71
CA LEU A 55 -3.18 -0.86 9.60
C LEU A 55 -3.64 -0.34 8.23
N GLY A 56 -3.24 -0.99 7.15
CA GLY A 56 -3.57 -0.59 5.78
C GLY A 56 -5.08 -0.60 5.53
N VAL A 57 -5.78 -1.68 5.92
CA VAL A 57 -7.24 -1.79 5.75
C VAL A 57 -7.97 -0.70 6.52
N LEU A 58 -7.58 -0.43 7.77
CA LEU A 58 -8.15 0.66 8.58
C LEU A 58 -7.92 2.02 7.90
N LEU A 59 -6.68 2.32 7.52
CA LEU A 59 -6.30 3.63 7.01
C LEU A 59 -6.84 3.91 5.59
N ASN A 60 -6.91 2.91 4.73
CA ASN A 60 -7.55 3.04 3.42
C ASN A 60 -9.07 3.19 3.55
N THR A 61 -9.70 2.49 4.50
CA THR A 61 -11.13 2.68 4.80
C THR A 61 -11.39 4.10 5.28
N ILE A 62 -10.56 4.63 6.18
CA ILE A 62 -10.65 6.03 6.61
C ILE A 62 -10.43 6.96 5.41
N SER A 63 -9.44 6.69 4.55
CA SER A 63 -9.18 7.47 3.34
C SER A 63 -10.41 7.54 2.44
N PHE A 64 -11.05 6.41 2.19
CA PHE A 64 -12.27 6.32 1.38
C PHE A 64 -13.42 7.15 1.99
N VAL A 65 -13.65 7.05 3.30
CA VAL A 65 -14.67 7.84 4.00
C VAL A 65 -14.35 9.34 3.91
N MET A 66 -13.10 9.74 4.14
CA MET A 66 -12.69 11.14 4.06
C MET A 66 -12.86 11.72 2.65
N LEU A 67 -12.45 10.98 1.63
CA LEU A 67 -12.60 11.37 0.22
C LEU A 67 -14.07 11.42 -0.21
N SER A 68 -14.94 10.68 0.47
CA SER A 68 -16.39 10.68 0.24
C SER A 68 -17.11 11.85 0.89
N THR A 69 -16.44 12.64 1.72
CA THR A 69 -17.02 13.88 2.26
C THR A 69 -17.21 14.93 1.16
N PRO A 70 -18.30 15.73 1.21
CA PRO A 70 -18.63 16.69 0.15
C PRO A 70 -17.51 17.70 -0.13
N ILE A 71 -16.73 18.07 0.90
CA ILE A 71 -15.60 19.01 0.80
C ILE A 71 -14.49 18.51 -0.13
N LEU A 72 -14.29 17.19 -0.19
CA LEU A 72 -13.25 16.54 -1.01
C LEU A 72 -13.84 15.85 -2.25
N CYS A 73 -15.15 15.64 -2.30
CA CYS A 73 -15.82 14.94 -3.40
C CYS A 73 -15.84 15.74 -4.70
N GLU A 74 -15.77 17.07 -4.64
CA GLU A 74 -15.78 17.95 -5.83
C GLU A 74 -14.45 18.01 -6.60
N SER A 75 -13.43 17.25 -6.18
CA SER A 75 -12.16 17.22 -6.91
C SER A 75 -12.14 16.06 -7.90
N ASN A 76 -11.75 16.35 -9.14
CA ASN A 76 -11.40 15.40 -10.22
C ASN A 76 -10.37 14.32 -9.82
N LEU A 77 -9.75 14.46 -8.64
CA LEU A 77 -8.82 13.46 -8.10
C LEU A 77 -9.52 12.45 -7.17
N SER A 78 -10.63 12.88 -6.57
CA SER A 78 -11.27 12.18 -5.46
C SER A 78 -11.76 10.81 -5.89
N LEU A 79 -12.31 10.70 -7.09
CA LEU A 79 -12.81 9.42 -7.62
C LEU A 79 -11.69 8.38 -7.80
N TYR A 80 -10.57 8.78 -8.40
CA TYR A 80 -9.41 7.90 -8.55
C TYR A 80 -8.81 7.48 -7.21
N LEU A 81 -8.68 8.38 -6.24
CA LEU A 81 -8.16 8.05 -4.92
C LEU A 81 -9.11 7.12 -4.12
N LYS A 82 -10.43 7.26 -4.31
CA LYS A 82 -11.42 6.31 -3.75
C LYS A 82 -11.27 4.93 -4.36
N ALA A 83 -11.16 4.85 -5.70
CA ALA A 83 -10.93 3.61 -6.41
C ALA A 83 -9.61 2.95 -5.97
N LEU A 84 -8.56 3.76 -5.78
CA LEU A 84 -7.27 3.30 -5.29
C LEU A 84 -7.39 2.72 -3.87
N ALA A 85 -8.02 3.43 -2.93
CA ALA A 85 -8.22 2.93 -1.57
C ALA A 85 -9.03 1.62 -1.52
N LEU A 86 -10.02 1.46 -2.41
CA LEU A 86 -10.79 0.22 -2.53
C LEU A 86 -9.93 -0.92 -3.09
N SER A 87 -9.14 -0.63 -4.12
CA SER A 87 -8.24 -1.61 -4.75
C SER A 87 -7.12 -2.04 -3.81
N ASP A 88 -6.56 -1.11 -3.04
CA ASP A 88 -5.54 -1.37 -2.03
C ASP A 88 -6.09 -2.28 -0.93
N ASN A 89 -7.31 -2.02 -0.43
CA ASN A 89 -7.99 -2.92 0.50
C ASN A 89 -8.16 -4.32 -0.08
N GLY A 90 -8.58 -4.41 -1.36
CA GLY A 90 -8.70 -5.69 -2.04
C GLY A 90 -7.36 -6.42 -2.14
N ALA A 91 -6.27 -5.73 -2.45
CA ALA A 91 -4.93 -6.32 -2.51
C ALA A 91 -4.48 -6.81 -1.13
N LEU A 92 -4.65 -6.00 -0.08
CA LEU A 92 -4.32 -6.37 1.30
C LEU A 92 -5.10 -7.61 1.77
N VAL A 93 -6.39 -7.72 1.45
CA VAL A 93 -7.24 -8.82 1.90
C VAL A 93 -7.05 -10.08 1.05
N PHE A 94 -7.26 -9.96 -0.26
CA PHE A 94 -7.28 -11.13 -1.15
C PHE A 94 -5.89 -11.64 -1.50
N ASN A 95 -4.85 -10.80 -1.47
CA ASN A 95 -3.47 -11.24 -1.69
C ASN A 95 -2.77 -11.55 -0.37
N TYR A 96 -2.51 -10.53 0.44
CA TYR A 96 -1.66 -10.69 1.61
C TYR A 96 -2.34 -11.46 2.75
N ALA A 97 -3.56 -11.08 3.15
CA ALA A 97 -4.25 -11.75 4.26
C ALA A 97 -4.58 -13.21 3.93
N MET A 98 -5.07 -13.46 2.71
CA MET A 98 -5.33 -14.83 2.26
C MET A 98 -4.04 -15.65 2.10
N GLY A 99 -2.95 -15.03 1.63
CA GLY A 99 -1.64 -15.68 1.53
C GLY A 99 -1.12 -16.16 2.88
N ILE A 100 -1.19 -15.30 3.90
CA ILE A 100 -0.85 -15.66 5.29
C ILE A 100 -1.81 -16.72 5.84
N ALA A 101 -3.11 -16.56 5.61
CA ALA A 101 -4.11 -17.51 6.11
C ALA A 101 -3.87 -18.93 5.56
N LYS A 102 -3.56 -19.05 4.26
CA LYS A 102 -3.21 -20.33 3.64
C LYS A 102 -1.86 -20.88 4.11
N SER A 103 -0.92 -20.01 4.49
CA SER A 103 0.39 -20.42 5.02
C SER A 103 0.28 -21.02 6.43
N HIS A 104 -0.46 -20.35 7.32
CA HIS A 104 -0.48 -20.72 8.75
C HIS A 104 -1.62 -21.66 9.13
N PHE A 105 -2.75 -21.64 8.40
CA PHE A 105 -3.91 -22.45 8.73
C PHE A 105 -4.10 -23.56 7.70
N ILE A 106 -3.72 -24.79 8.09
CA ILE A 106 -3.85 -25.99 7.26
C ILE A 106 -5.30 -26.18 6.79
N PHE A 107 -6.29 -25.92 7.65
CA PHE A 107 -7.71 -25.98 7.29
C PHE A 107 -8.06 -25.03 6.14
N VAL A 108 -7.55 -23.79 6.17
CA VAL A 108 -7.76 -22.81 5.09
C VAL A 108 -7.09 -23.31 3.82
N ASN A 109 -5.83 -23.76 3.90
CA ASN A 109 -5.15 -24.29 2.73
C ASN A 109 -5.91 -25.45 2.09
N ASN A 110 -6.36 -26.42 2.89
CA ASN A 110 -7.13 -27.58 2.43
C ASN A 110 -8.43 -27.15 1.73
N LEU A 111 -9.16 -26.17 2.27
CA LEU A 111 -10.36 -25.62 1.63
C LEU A 111 -10.10 -25.13 0.19
N PHE A 112 -8.95 -24.50 -0.04
CA PHE A 112 -8.54 -24.06 -1.39
C PHE A 112 -8.00 -25.21 -2.26
N MET A 113 -7.33 -26.20 -1.68
CA MET A 113 -6.87 -27.39 -2.40
C MET A 113 -8.05 -28.24 -2.89
N ASP A 114 -9.09 -28.38 -2.06
CA ASP A 114 -10.25 -29.23 -2.33
C ASP A 114 -11.25 -28.57 -3.29
N SER A 115 -11.29 -27.23 -3.31
CA SER A 115 -12.21 -26.46 -4.15
C SER A 115 -11.50 -25.74 -5.30
N ARG A 116 -11.64 -26.30 -6.52
CA ARG A 116 -11.18 -25.67 -7.76
C ARG A 116 -11.73 -24.26 -7.95
N PHE A 117 -13.00 -24.04 -7.57
CA PHE A 117 -13.63 -22.73 -7.68
C PHE A 117 -12.94 -21.70 -6.78
N LEU A 118 -12.74 -22.02 -5.49
CA LEU A 118 -12.09 -21.10 -4.56
C LEU A 118 -10.64 -20.82 -4.94
N CYS A 119 -9.89 -21.84 -5.37
CA CYS A 119 -8.51 -21.66 -5.82
C CYS A 119 -8.41 -20.72 -7.03
N SER A 120 -9.25 -20.96 -8.04
CA SER A 120 -9.30 -20.13 -9.25
C SER A 120 -9.74 -18.70 -8.95
N LEU A 121 -10.81 -18.53 -8.17
CA LEU A 121 -11.32 -17.23 -7.79
C LEU A 121 -10.28 -16.44 -7.01
N ASN A 122 -9.64 -17.05 -6.00
CA ASN A 122 -8.57 -16.41 -5.24
C ASN A 122 -7.43 -15.95 -6.13
N SER A 123 -6.99 -16.79 -7.07
CA SER A 123 -5.93 -16.44 -8.01
C SER A 123 -6.30 -15.25 -8.91
N ILE A 124 -7.56 -15.15 -9.34
CA ILE A 124 -8.06 -14.00 -10.13
C ILE A 124 -8.13 -12.75 -9.26
N THR A 125 -8.71 -12.85 -8.06
CA THR A 125 -8.91 -11.68 -7.18
C THR A 125 -7.60 -11.10 -6.69
N MET A 126 -6.62 -11.96 -6.37
CA MET A 126 -5.25 -11.55 -6.03
C MET A 126 -4.66 -10.66 -7.12
N GLU A 127 -4.71 -11.14 -8.36
CA GLU A 127 -4.18 -10.43 -9.52
C GLU A 127 -4.95 -9.14 -9.79
N PHE A 128 -6.28 -9.21 -9.78
CA PHE A 128 -7.16 -8.10 -10.12
C PHE A 128 -6.91 -6.88 -9.26
N PHE A 129 -6.91 -7.03 -7.93
CA PHE A 129 -6.74 -5.89 -7.04
C PHE A 129 -5.33 -5.31 -7.05
N GLN A 130 -4.30 -6.16 -7.15
CA GLN A 130 -2.92 -5.72 -7.24
C GLN A 130 -2.68 -4.96 -8.56
N PHE A 131 -3.16 -5.52 -9.67
CA PHE A 131 -3.01 -4.92 -10.99
C PHE A 131 -3.80 -3.61 -11.11
N THR A 132 -5.06 -3.59 -10.67
CA THR A 132 -5.88 -2.37 -10.68
C THR A 132 -5.25 -1.25 -9.83
N SER A 133 -4.75 -1.55 -8.62
CA SER A 133 -4.08 -0.54 -7.78
C SER A 133 -2.85 0.05 -8.48
N THR A 134 -2.00 -0.82 -9.05
CA THR A 134 -0.81 -0.41 -9.80
C THR A 134 -1.14 0.56 -10.93
N TRP A 135 -2.10 0.20 -11.77
CA TRP A 135 -2.44 0.99 -12.94
C TRP A 135 -3.29 2.22 -12.61
N LEU A 136 -4.00 2.23 -11.48
CA LEU A 136 -4.63 3.45 -10.97
C LEU A 136 -3.59 4.52 -10.64
N VAL A 137 -2.43 4.15 -10.06
CA VAL A 137 -1.33 5.10 -9.81
C VAL A 137 -0.76 5.65 -11.13
N VAL A 138 -0.62 4.80 -12.16
CA VAL A 138 -0.19 5.21 -13.50
C VAL A 138 -1.17 6.22 -14.09
N VAL A 139 -2.46 5.88 -14.15
CA VAL A 139 -3.50 6.75 -14.70
C VAL A 139 -3.58 8.06 -13.92
N LEU A 140 -3.51 8.01 -12.59
CA LEU A 140 -3.47 9.20 -11.74
C LEU A 140 -2.32 10.14 -12.09
N THR A 141 -1.13 9.59 -12.32
CA THR A 141 0.06 10.36 -12.70
C THR A 141 -0.14 11.03 -14.05
N TRP A 142 -0.61 10.28 -15.05
CA TRP A 142 -0.81 10.78 -16.41
C TRP A 142 -1.97 11.76 -16.54
N THR A 143 -3.08 11.54 -15.84
CA THR A 143 -4.18 12.51 -15.76
C THR A 143 -3.67 13.86 -15.26
N ARG A 144 -2.74 13.89 -14.29
CA ARG A 144 -2.14 15.15 -13.83
C ARG A 144 -1.19 15.76 -14.82
N VAL A 145 -0.38 14.95 -15.50
CA VAL A 145 0.48 15.42 -16.60
C VAL A 145 -0.38 16.12 -17.65
N PHE A 146 -1.48 15.50 -18.09
CA PHE A 146 -2.37 16.10 -19.08
C PHE A 146 -3.01 17.41 -18.60
N VAL A 147 -3.48 17.47 -17.34
CA VAL A 147 -4.06 18.69 -16.76
C VAL A 147 -3.04 19.84 -16.70
N ILE A 148 -1.77 19.54 -16.43
CA ILE A 148 -0.71 20.56 -16.35
C ILE A 148 -0.22 20.99 -17.74
N ILE A 149 -0.08 20.05 -18.68
CA ILE A 149 0.40 20.34 -20.04
C ILE A 149 -0.67 21.09 -20.85
N PHE A 150 -1.94 20.71 -20.70
CA PHE A 150 -3.06 21.23 -21.49
C PHE A 150 -4.08 21.98 -20.62
N PRO A 151 -3.72 23.17 -20.07
CA PRO A 151 -4.59 23.91 -19.17
C PRO A 151 -5.89 24.42 -19.83
N PHE A 152 -5.90 24.62 -21.16
CA PHE A 152 -7.03 25.18 -21.91
C PHE A 152 -7.90 24.13 -22.64
N GLY A 153 -7.36 22.95 -22.98
CA GLY A 153 -8.11 21.91 -23.69
C GLY A 153 -9.07 21.10 -22.81
N ILE A 154 -9.02 21.30 -21.49
CA ILE A 154 -9.64 20.40 -20.50
C ILE A 154 -10.75 21.09 -19.70
N TYR A 155 -10.81 22.42 -19.71
CA TYR A 155 -11.74 23.20 -18.86
C TYR A 155 -13.20 23.24 -19.34
N GLY A 156 -13.48 22.72 -20.54
CA GLY A 156 -14.85 22.63 -21.10
C GLY A 156 -15.41 21.22 -21.26
N HIS A 157 -14.62 20.16 -21.01
CA HIS A 157 -15.01 18.77 -21.35
C HIS A 157 -14.83 17.75 -20.22
N TYR A 158 -14.35 18.15 -19.04
CA TYR A 158 -14.25 17.26 -17.87
C TYR A 158 -15.58 17.21 -17.11
N ASN A 159 -16.51 16.43 -17.64
CA ASN A 159 -17.65 15.95 -16.87
C ASN A 159 -17.18 14.72 -16.06
N ASN A 160 -17.68 14.54 -14.83
CA ASN A 160 -17.35 13.38 -13.98
C ASN A 160 -17.48 12.02 -14.71
N CYS A 161 -18.30 11.98 -15.77
CA CYS A 161 -18.46 10.84 -16.67
C CYS A 161 -17.14 10.37 -17.31
N SER A 162 -16.23 11.27 -17.71
CA SER A 162 -14.97 10.89 -18.34
C SER A 162 -14.06 10.10 -17.39
N GLU A 163 -13.97 10.54 -16.13
CA GLU A 163 -13.20 9.85 -15.09
C GLU A 163 -13.78 8.48 -14.77
N ILE A 164 -15.11 8.38 -14.65
CA ILE A 164 -15.82 7.11 -14.44
C ILE A 164 -15.56 6.17 -15.61
N ILE A 165 -15.62 6.65 -16.85
CA ILE A 165 -15.34 5.84 -18.05
C ILE A 165 -13.91 5.30 -18.01
N ILE A 166 -12.92 6.16 -17.74
CA ILE A 166 -11.50 5.75 -17.67
C ILE A 166 -11.29 4.69 -16.59
N ILE A 167 -11.81 4.90 -15.38
CA ILE A 167 -11.68 3.95 -14.26
C ILE A 167 -12.40 2.64 -14.59
N SER A 168 -13.59 2.70 -15.20
CA SER A 168 -14.35 1.51 -15.59
C SER A 168 -13.62 0.70 -16.66
N ILE A 169 -13.07 1.37 -17.68
CA ILE A 169 -12.24 0.72 -18.71
C ILE A 169 -11.03 0.05 -18.05
N LEU A 170 -10.34 0.75 -17.14
CA LEU A 170 -9.20 0.20 -16.44
C LEU A 170 -9.57 -1.04 -15.62
N ILE A 171 -10.68 -1.02 -14.90
CA ILE A 171 -11.20 -2.15 -14.13
C ILE A 171 -11.51 -3.32 -15.07
N CYS A 172 -12.19 -3.08 -16.19
CA CYS A 172 -12.49 -4.11 -17.18
C CYS A 172 -11.22 -4.74 -17.77
N ILE A 173 -10.23 -3.93 -18.15
CA ILE A 173 -8.94 -4.41 -18.67
C ILE A 173 -8.21 -5.23 -17.60
N SER A 174 -8.17 -4.73 -16.36
CA SER A 174 -7.56 -5.44 -15.22
C SER A 174 -8.22 -6.80 -15.00
N PHE A 175 -9.55 -6.86 -15.07
CA PHE A 175 -10.30 -8.10 -14.93
C PHE A 175 -9.98 -9.09 -16.05
N ILE A 176 -9.96 -8.65 -17.32
CA ILE A 176 -9.60 -9.49 -18.47
C ILE A 176 -8.20 -10.07 -18.31
N ILE A 177 -7.22 -9.26 -17.90
CA ILE A 177 -5.85 -9.73 -17.65
C ILE A 177 -5.84 -10.74 -16.50
N SER A 178 -6.60 -10.49 -15.44
CA SER A 178 -6.66 -11.37 -14.28
C SER A 178 -7.30 -12.73 -14.59
N LEU A 179 -8.22 -12.79 -15.55
CA LEU A 179 -8.79 -14.06 -16.04
C LEU A 179 -7.74 -14.99 -16.64
N THR A 180 -6.59 -14.48 -17.10
CA THR A 180 -5.49 -15.32 -17.60
C THR A 180 -4.96 -16.28 -16.52
N LYS A 181 -5.11 -15.93 -15.24
CA LYS A 181 -4.76 -16.80 -14.10
C LYS A 181 -5.64 -18.04 -13.99
N LEU A 182 -6.75 -18.16 -14.72
CA LEU A 182 -7.50 -19.42 -14.83
C LEU A 182 -6.67 -20.52 -15.49
N TYR A 183 -5.82 -20.15 -16.45
CA TYR A 183 -5.07 -21.09 -17.28
C TYR A 183 -3.57 -21.08 -16.97
N SER A 184 -3.03 -19.94 -16.57
CA SER A 184 -1.60 -19.74 -16.28
C SER A 184 -1.33 -19.73 -14.77
N GLY A 185 -0.36 -20.53 -14.33
CA GLY A 185 0.12 -20.56 -12.94
C GLY A 185 1.06 -19.42 -12.57
N GLY A 186 1.46 -18.61 -13.55
CA GLY A 186 2.68 -17.83 -13.44
C GLY A 186 3.91 -18.71 -13.59
N TYR A 187 5.07 -18.12 -13.36
CA TYR A 187 6.37 -18.79 -13.42
C TYR A 187 6.83 -19.32 -12.07
N GLU A 188 6.30 -18.71 -11.02
CA GLU A 188 6.58 -19.03 -9.63
C GLU A 188 6.14 -20.46 -9.35
N THR A 189 7.10 -21.30 -8.99
CA THR A 189 6.83 -22.69 -8.60
C THR A 189 6.42 -22.79 -7.14
N ASP A 190 6.86 -21.83 -6.32
CA ASP A 190 6.59 -21.73 -4.90
C ASP A 190 6.04 -20.35 -4.54
N SER A 191 5.03 -20.34 -3.66
CA SER A 191 4.50 -19.10 -3.08
C SER A 191 5.54 -18.43 -2.17
N VAL A 192 5.57 -17.08 -2.17
CA VAL A 192 6.32 -16.30 -1.18
C VAL A 192 5.94 -16.68 0.26
N PHE A 193 4.67 -17.03 0.47
CA PHE A 193 4.14 -17.44 1.76
C PHE A 193 4.26 -18.94 2.03
N GLU A 194 5.08 -19.66 1.26
CA GLU A 194 5.42 -21.07 1.47
C GLU A 194 4.22 -22.06 1.47
N PHE A 195 3.04 -21.65 1.00
CA PHE A 195 1.91 -22.57 0.80
C PHE A 195 1.99 -23.30 -0.55
N ILE A 196 1.41 -24.50 -0.61
CA ILE A 196 1.36 -25.32 -1.82
C ILE A 196 0.36 -24.70 -2.81
N PRO A 197 0.74 -24.43 -4.07
CA PRO A 197 -0.19 -23.94 -5.08
C PRO A 197 -1.27 -25.00 -5.37
N CYS A 198 -2.54 -24.59 -5.37
CA CYS A 198 -3.66 -25.53 -5.42
C CYS A 198 -3.90 -26.21 -6.76
N GLN A 199 -3.23 -25.79 -7.84
CA GLN A 199 -3.24 -26.50 -9.12
C GLN A 199 -1.87 -26.44 -9.79
N LYS A 200 -1.44 -27.57 -10.37
CA LYS A 200 -0.36 -27.62 -11.36
C LYS A 200 -0.90 -26.98 -12.65
N LYS A 201 -0.87 -25.66 -12.71
CA LYS A 201 -1.21 -24.91 -13.93
C LYS A 201 -0.06 -24.99 -14.92
N ILE A 202 -0.39 -24.84 -16.20
CA ILE A 202 0.60 -24.82 -17.26
C ILE A 202 1.45 -23.56 -17.05
N LYS A 203 2.78 -23.72 -16.97
CA LYS A 203 3.68 -22.56 -17.00
C LYS A 203 3.50 -21.91 -18.38
N PRO A 204 3.15 -20.62 -18.48
CA PRO A 204 3.06 -19.96 -19.77
C PRO A 204 4.42 -20.00 -20.47
N TRP A 205 4.44 -20.35 -21.76
CA TRP A 205 5.66 -20.57 -22.51
C TRP A 205 6.11 -19.27 -23.19
N GLY A 206 7.39 -18.92 -23.07
CA GLY A 206 8.05 -17.90 -23.90
C GLY A 206 7.53 -16.47 -23.72
N SER A 207 7.08 -15.85 -24.81
CA SER A 207 6.76 -14.41 -24.93
C SER A 207 5.69 -13.90 -23.96
N ALA A 208 4.68 -14.72 -23.67
CA ALA A 208 3.57 -14.34 -22.81
C ALA A 208 4.00 -14.01 -21.37
N MET A 209 5.04 -14.69 -20.87
CA MET A 209 5.56 -14.43 -19.53
C MET A 209 6.36 -13.12 -19.46
N TYR A 210 7.20 -12.85 -20.46
CA TYR A 210 7.92 -11.59 -20.56
C TYR A 210 6.95 -10.41 -20.63
N PHE A 211 5.89 -10.55 -21.42
CA PHE A 211 4.84 -9.54 -21.51
C PHE A 211 4.13 -9.34 -20.17
N TYR A 212 3.81 -10.42 -19.45
CA TYR A 212 3.17 -10.33 -18.14
C TYR A 212 4.04 -9.61 -17.09
N ILE A 213 5.33 -9.94 -16.99
CA ILE A 213 6.25 -9.27 -16.07
C ILE A 213 6.41 -7.81 -16.48
N ALA A 214 6.61 -7.53 -17.77
CA ALA A 214 6.67 -6.16 -18.26
C ALA A 214 5.42 -5.36 -17.89
N LEU A 215 4.23 -5.94 -18.04
CA LEU A 215 2.97 -5.29 -17.73
C LEU A 215 2.72 -5.07 -16.23
N SER A 216 3.24 -5.98 -15.39
CA SER A 216 3.01 -5.95 -13.93
C SER A 216 4.04 -5.09 -13.19
N THR A 217 5.25 -4.94 -13.73
CA THR A 217 6.35 -4.23 -13.06
C THR A 217 6.93 -3.09 -13.93
N TRP A 218 7.58 -3.42 -15.05
CA TRP A 218 8.39 -2.47 -15.82
C TRP A 218 7.61 -1.37 -16.53
N LEU A 219 6.45 -1.67 -17.12
CA LEU A 219 5.60 -0.69 -17.79
C LEU A 219 5.05 0.32 -16.78
N PRO A 220 4.44 -0.08 -15.64
CA PRO A 220 4.08 0.86 -14.58
C PRO A 220 5.26 1.73 -14.12
N LEU A 221 6.43 1.13 -13.88
CA LEU A 221 7.64 1.86 -13.49
C LEU A 221 8.04 2.91 -14.54
N LEU A 222 8.07 2.53 -15.82
CA LEU A 222 8.40 3.41 -16.93
C LEU A 222 7.41 4.57 -17.05
N PHE A 223 6.11 4.27 -17.06
CA PHE A 223 5.08 5.30 -17.19
C PHE A 223 5.06 6.27 -16.01
N ILE A 224 5.26 5.78 -14.78
CA ILE A 224 5.35 6.61 -13.59
C ILE A 224 6.62 7.47 -13.63
N PHE A 225 7.76 6.87 -13.98
CA PHE A 225 9.04 7.60 -14.08
C PHE A 225 8.94 8.74 -15.09
N VAL A 226 8.52 8.45 -16.32
CA VAL A 226 8.34 9.45 -17.38
C VAL A 226 7.33 10.50 -16.96
N GLY A 227 6.17 10.09 -16.41
CA GLY A 227 5.14 11.01 -15.93
C GLY A 227 5.67 11.96 -14.84
N ASN A 228 6.44 11.46 -13.88
CA ASN A 228 7.03 12.25 -12.81
C ASN A 228 8.07 13.25 -13.32
N ILE A 229 8.91 12.86 -14.28
CA ILE A 229 9.86 13.78 -14.93
C ILE A 229 9.10 14.92 -15.64
N LEU A 230 8.05 14.59 -16.40
CA LEU A 230 7.20 15.59 -17.07
C LEU A 230 6.53 16.53 -16.06
N LEU A 231 6.00 16.00 -14.95
CA LEU A 231 5.44 16.81 -13.86
C LEU A 231 6.47 17.81 -13.32
N ILE A 232 7.69 17.38 -13.03
CA ILE A 232 8.76 18.25 -12.51
C ILE A 232 9.10 19.36 -13.53
N ILE A 233 9.32 19.00 -14.79
CA ILE A 233 9.69 19.94 -15.86
C ILE A 233 8.62 21.01 -16.00
N HIS A 234 7.35 20.60 -16.08
CA HIS A 234 6.25 21.54 -16.25
C HIS A 234 5.97 22.36 -14.99
N MET A 235 6.07 21.78 -13.79
CA MET A 235 5.93 22.54 -12.55
C MET A 235 6.97 23.67 -12.46
N LYS A 236 8.23 23.40 -12.81
CA LYS A 236 9.29 24.43 -12.88
C LYS A 236 9.01 25.49 -13.94
N LYS A 237 8.48 25.09 -15.10
CA LYS A 237 8.09 26.02 -16.16
C LYS A 237 6.95 26.93 -15.72
N THR A 238 5.92 26.38 -15.09
CA THR A 238 4.76 27.12 -14.58
C THR A 238 5.15 28.08 -13.46
N GLU A 239 6.10 27.71 -12.59
CA GLU A 239 6.61 28.60 -11.52
C GLU A 239 7.31 29.84 -12.08
N LYS A 240 8.08 29.73 -13.17
CA LYS A 240 8.68 30.90 -13.81
C LYS A 240 7.63 31.87 -14.36
N VAL A 241 6.55 31.34 -14.93
CA VAL A 241 5.42 32.15 -15.43
C VAL A 241 4.58 32.71 -14.28
N HIS A 242 4.53 32.02 -13.14
CA HIS A 242 3.80 32.43 -11.94
C HIS A 242 4.28 33.77 -11.35
N CYS A 243 5.58 34.06 -11.46
CA CYS A 243 6.14 35.34 -11.06
C CYS A 243 5.61 36.52 -11.88
N GLN A 244 5.01 36.27 -13.04
CA GLN A 244 4.57 37.30 -14.01
C GLN A 244 3.03 37.46 -14.09
N LEU A 245 2.25 36.67 -13.33
CA LEU A 245 0.78 36.61 -13.45
C LEU A 245 0.01 37.31 -12.32
N THR A 246 -1.20 37.77 -12.65
CA THR A 246 -2.18 38.41 -11.76
C THR A 246 -2.68 37.50 -10.63
N GLN A 247 -3.14 38.09 -9.52
CA GLN A 247 -3.52 37.39 -8.27
C GLN A 247 -4.52 36.23 -8.44
N ASN A 248 -5.53 36.37 -9.32
CA ASN A 248 -6.54 35.31 -9.52
C ASN A 248 -5.97 34.06 -10.19
N PHE A 249 -5.09 34.22 -11.18
CA PHE A 249 -4.36 33.09 -11.78
C PHE A 249 -3.39 32.46 -10.78
N ARG A 250 -2.78 33.28 -9.92
CA ARG A 250 -1.88 32.84 -8.84
C ARG A 250 -2.55 31.84 -7.90
N HIS A 251 -3.77 32.13 -7.44
CA HIS A 251 -4.51 31.26 -6.52
C HIS A 251 -4.91 29.91 -7.15
N LYS A 252 -5.39 29.93 -8.41
CA LYS A 252 -5.77 28.72 -9.16
C LYS A 252 -4.58 27.78 -9.38
N ILE A 253 -3.43 28.36 -9.75
CA ILE A 253 -2.18 27.62 -9.99
C ILE A 253 -1.66 27.01 -8.67
N ASN A 254 -1.67 27.74 -7.54
CA ASN A 254 -1.25 27.20 -6.24
C ASN A 254 -2.05 25.95 -5.82
N ARG A 255 -3.38 25.95 -5.99
CA ARG A 255 -4.23 24.78 -5.72
C ARG A 255 -3.83 23.56 -6.57
N MET A 256 -3.46 23.80 -7.82
CA MET A 256 -2.98 22.75 -8.74
C MET A 256 -1.61 22.20 -8.28
N HIS A 257 -0.65 23.06 -7.92
CA HIS A 257 0.66 22.65 -7.42
C HIS A 257 0.58 21.79 -6.14
N HIS A 258 -0.27 22.13 -5.17
CA HIS A 258 -0.43 21.33 -3.95
C HIS A 258 -0.95 19.91 -4.24
N THR A 259 -1.88 19.80 -5.18
CA THR A 259 -2.46 18.51 -5.59
C THR A 259 -1.44 17.68 -6.38
N SER A 260 -0.70 18.31 -7.29
CA SER A 260 0.38 17.66 -8.05
C SER A 260 1.54 17.20 -7.16
N ARG A 261 1.87 17.96 -6.10
CA ARG A 261 2.88 17.56 -5.12
C ARG A 261 2.48 16.28 -4.36
N THR A 262 1.22 16.17 -3.96
CA THR A 262 0.70 14.96 -3.30
C THR A 262 0.86 13.74 -4.19
N LEU A 263 0.47 13.87 -5.46
CA LEU A 263 0.52 12.76 -6.41
C LEU A 263 1.93 12.40 -6.82
N PHE A 264 2.80 13.40 -6.97
CA PHE A 264 4.23 13.17 -7.20
C PHE A 264 4.86 12.35 -6.08
N VAL A 265 4.53 12.64 -4.82
CA VAL A 265 5.05 11.86 -3.68
C VAL A 265 4.50 10.43 -3.70
N VAL A 266 3.19 10.27 -3.89
CA VAL A 266 2.55 8.94 -3.97
C VAL A 266 3.15 8.11 -5.10
N SER A 267 3.28 8.66 -6.31
CA SER A 267 3.84 7.96 -7.46
C SER A 267 5.34 7.68 -7.31
N THR A 268 6.10 8.57 -6.69
CA THR A 268 7.54 8.37 -6.41
C THR A 268 7.76 7.26 -5.39
N VAL A 269 6.99 7.25 -4.31
CA VAL A 269 7.05 6.17 -3.31
C VAL A 269 6.68 4.83 -3.94
N TYR A 270 5.65 4.83 -4.81
CA TYR A 270 5.26 3.65 -5.57
C TYR A 270 6.40 3.09 -6.41
N LEU A 271 7.08 3.96 -7.16
CA LEU A 271 8.24 3.61 -7.97
C LEU A 271 9.36 3.00 -7.12
N ILE A 272 9.70 3.62 -5.99
CA ILE A 272 10.78 3.16 -5.10
C ILE A 272 10.46 1.78 -4.53
N LEU A 273 9.20 1.54 -4.12
CA LEU A 273 8.79 0.29 -3.49
C LEU A 273 8.56 -0.85 -4.50
N LEU A 274 8.20 -0.54 -5.76
CA LEU A 274 8.00 -1.55 -6.82
C LEU A 274 9.32 -1.92 -7.54
N LEU A 275 10.28 -0.99 -7.67
CA LEU A 275 11.52 -1.21 -8.42
C LEU A 275 12.31 -2.46 -7.98
N PRO A 276 12.57 -2.69 -6.67
CA PRO A 276 13.31 -3.87 -6.23
C PRO A 276 12.63 -5.18 -6.62
N LEU A 277 11.30 -5.22 -6.55
CA LEU A 277 10.52 -6.40 -6.96
C LEU A 277 10.69 -6.66 -8.46
N GLY A 278 10.54 -5.63 -9.30
CA GLY A 278 10.74 -5.77 -10.76
C GLY A 278 12.13 -6.27 -11.14
N ILE A 279 13.18 -5.83 -10.43
CA ILE A 279 14.56 -6.32 -10.64
C ILE A 279 14.65 -7.80 -10.29
N VAL A 280 14.20 -8.21 -9.10
CA VAL A 280 14.32 -9.60 -8.64
C VAL A 280 13.49 -10.55 -9.48
N GLU A 281 12.26 -10.19 -9.85
CA GLU A 281 11.40 -11.01 -10.73
C GLU A 281 12.03 -11.22 -12.11
N THR A 282 12.71 -10.22 -12.64
CA THR A 282 13.42 -10.32 -13.93
C THR A 282 14.62 -11.25 -13.83
N LEU A 283 15.39 -11.15 -12.74
CA LEU A 283 16.52 -12.05 -12.47
C LEU A 283 16.04 -13.49 -12.29
N GLU A 284 14.96 -13.69 -11.53
CA GLU A 284 14.36 -15.02 -11.31
C GLU A 284 13.87 -15.63 -12.63
N LEU A 285 13.15 -14.86 -13.46
CA LEU A 285 12.74 -15.29 -14.80
C LEU A 285 13.94 -15.73 -15.65
N TYR A 286 15.00 -14.91 -15.69
CA TYR A 286 16.21 -15.22 -16.45
C TYR A 286 16.84 -16.54 -15.95
N TRP A 287 16.88 -16.73 -14.63
CA TRP A 287 17.46 -17.91 -14.00
C TRP A 287 16.63 -19.19 -14.19
N ASP A 288 15.30 -19.07 -14.11
CA ASP A 288 14.38 -20.21 -14.15
C ASP A 288 13.96 -20.65 -15.56
N ILE A 289 14.15 -19.78 -16.57
CA ILE A 289 13.77 -20.09 -17.96
C ILE A 289 14.97 -20.20 -18.88
N ILE A 290 15.90 -19.26 -18.83
CA ILE A 290 17.01 -19.20 -19.78
C ILE A 290 18.18 -20.06 -19.29
N LEU A 291 18.50 -19.99 -18.01
CA LEU A 291 19.66 -20.68 -17.42
C LEU A 291 19.30 -22.00 -16.73
N ILE A 292 18.17 -22.62 -17.05
CA ILE A 292 17.75 -23.87 -16.39
C ILE A 292 18.82 -24.96 -16.50
N LYS A 293 19.18 -25.54 -15.36
CA LYS A 293 20.12 -26.67 -15.26
C LYS A 293 19.43 -27.86 -14.60
N PHE A 294 19.80 -29.06 -15.04
CA PHE A 294 19.24 -30.31 -14.54
C PHE A 294 20.27 -31.08 -13.73
N PRO A 295 19.84 -31.92 -12.76
CA PRO A 295 20.73 -32.78 -12.01
C PRO A 295 21.52 -33.69 -12.96
N ALA A 296 22.84 -33.71 -12.81
CA ALA A 296 23.74 -34.51 -13.63
C ALA A 296 24.79 -35.19 -12.74
N THR A 297 25.25 -36.36 -13.17
CA THR A 297 26.31 -37.14 -12.50
C THR A 297 27.71 -36.71 -12.91
N GLU A 298 27.86 -36.11 -14.09
CA GLU A 298 29.11 -35.57 -14.61
C GLU A 298 29.57 -34.35 -13.78
N GLU A 299 30.83 -34.34 -13.30
CA GLU A 299 31.33 -33.35 -12.33
C GLU A 299 31.09 -31.90 -12.76
N ARG A 300 31.40 -31.57 -14.02
CA ARG A 300 31.23 -30.21 -14.55
C ARG A 300 29.77 -29.78 -14.56
N LYS A 301 28.86 -30.62 -15.07
CA LYS A 301 27.42 -30.33 -15.11
C LYS A 301 26.80 -30.31 -13.71
N LYS A 302 27.31 -31.14 -12.80
CA LYS A 302 26.93 -31.14 -11.38
C LYS A 302 27.28 -29.81 -10.72
N ALA A 303 28.49 -29.28 -10.95
CA ALA A 303 28.90 -27.98 -10.43
C ALA A 303 28.02 -26.84 -10.96
N GLU A 304 27.71 -26.83 -12.25
CA GLU A 304 26.79 -25.86 -12.87
C GLU A 304 25.38 -25.94 -12.26
N TYR A 305 24.86 -27.16 -12.04
CA TYR A 305 23.57 -27.37 -11.40
C TYR A 305 23.55 -26.89 -9.94
N ILE A 306 24.60 -27.19 -9.16
CA ILE A 306 24.73 -26.72 -7.78
C ILE A 306 24.74 -25.19 -7.73
N HIS A 307 25.51 -24.55 -8.61
CA HIS A 307 25.54 -23.08 -8.70
C HIS A 307 24.16 -22.51 -9.02
N TRP A 308 23.51 -23.06 -10.05
CA TRP A 308 22.14 -22.67 -10.42
C TRP A 308 21.17 -22.79 -9.25
N LEU A 309 21.22 -23.89 -8.49
CA LEU A 309 20.30 -24.16 -7.39
C LEU A 309 20.54 -23.23 -6.18
N LYS A 310 21.80 -22.90 -5.87
CA LYS A 310 22.13 -21.93 -4.81
C LYS A 310 21.58 -20.54 -5.13
N GLU A 311 21.81 -20.05 -6.34
CA GLU A 311 21.30 -18.76 -6.78
C GLU A 311 19.76 -18.74 -6.82
N LYS A 312 19.13 -19.82 -7.28
CA LYS A 312 17.68 -19.97 -7.24
C LYS A 312 17.13 -19.87 -5.82
N MET A 313 17.78 -20.52 -4.84
CA MET A 313 17.37 -20.41 -3.44
C MET A 313 17.48 -18.97 -2.92
N LEU A 314 18.58 -18.28 -3.23
CA LEU A 314 18.77 -16.89 -2.83
C LEU A 314 17.69 -15.98 -3.44
N LEU A 315 17.47 -16.09 -4.75
CA LEU A 315 16.51 -15.27 -5.49
C LEU A 315 15.08 -15.45 -4.95
N LYS A 316 14.67 -16.67 -4.58
CA LYS A 316 13.37 -16.93 -3.93
C LYS A 316 13.18 -16.07 -2.68
N TRP A 317 14.19 -16.00 -1.81
CA TRP A 317 14.11 -15.25 -0.56
C TRP A 317 14.29 -13.74 -0.75
N CYS A 318 15.10 -13.32 -1.72
CA CYS A 318 15.15 -11.92 -2.17
C CYS A 318 13.79 -11.46 -2.70
N ARG A 319 13.09 -12.30 -3.48
CA ARG A 319 11.74 -12.00 -3.96
C ARG A 319 10.79 -11.84 -2.78
N GLY A 320 10.85 -12.74 -1.79
CA GLY A 320 10.02 -12.62 -0.59
C GLY A 320 10.23 -11.31 0.17
N LEU A 321 11.48 -10.86 0.29
CA LEU A 321 11.81 -9.56 0.89
C LEU A 321 11.26 -8.40 0.05
N CYS A 322 11.53 -8.37 -1.25
CA CYS A 322 11.07 -7.29 -2.14
C CYS A 322 9.54 -7.25 -2.25
N PHE A 323 8.88 -8.41 -2.22
CA PHE A 323 7.43 -8.52 -2.17
C PHE A 323 6.84 -7.95 -0.87
N HIS A 324 7.51 -8.17 0.28
CA HIS A 324 7.16 -7.52 1.54
C HIS A 324 7.38 -6.01 1.50
N VAL A 325 8.44 -5.52 0.85
CA VAL A 325 8.66 -4.07 0.67
C VAL A 325 7.57 -3.46 -0.21
N TYR A 326 7.24 -4.11 -1.34
CA TYR A 326 6.19 -3.68 -2.26
C TYR A 326 4.81 -3.58 -1.57
N HIS A 327 4.50 -4.50 -0.65
CA HIS A 327 3.26 -4.51 0.14
C HIS A 327 2.94 -3.16 0.80
N TRP A 328 3.96 -2.44 1.26
CA TRP A 328 3.76 -1.15 1.92
C TRP A 328 3.08 -0.11 1.01
N ASN A 329 3.18 -0.24 -0.32
CA ASN A 329 2.45 0.62 -1.26
C ASN A 329 0.95 0.64 -1.02
N PHE A 330 0.39 -0.48 -0.56
CA PHE A 330 -1.06 -0.60 -0.32
C PHE A 330 -1.46 -0.08 1.06
N ALA A 331 -0.53 0.17 1.98
CA ALA A 331 -0.85 0.52 3.37
C ALA A 331 -0.55 1.99 3.72
N ILE A 332 0.46 2.61 3.08
CA ILE A 332 0.97 3.93 3.50
C ILE A 332 0.26 5.13 2.89
N ASN A 333 -0.63 4.90 1.91
CA ASN A 333 -1.25 5.96 1.12
C ASN A 333 -1.94 7.04 1.98
N PHE A 334 -2.64 6.65 3.04
CA PHE A 334 -3.22 7.60 4.01
C PHE A 334 -2.19 8.56 4.62
N PHE A 335 -1.02 8.05 5.02
CA PHE A 335 0.04 8.87 5.60
C PHE A 335 0.60 9.84 4.55
N LEU A 336 0.81 9.36 3.33
CA LEU A 336 1.26 10.21 2.22
C LEU A 336 0.26 11.34 1.97
N TYR A 337 -1.05 11.05 1.96
CA TYR A 337 -2.10 12.06 1.81
C TYR A 337 -2.11 13.06 2.97
N CYS A 338 -1.90 12.62 4.21
CA CYS A 338 -1.86 13.51 5.38
C CYS A 338 -0.65 14.46 5.38
N VAL A 339 0.53 13.95 5.02
CA VAL A 339 1.77 14.72 5.00
C VAL A 339 1.75 15.74 3.88
N THR A 340 1.31 15.34 2.69
CA THR A 340 1.46 16.15 1.48
C THR A 340 0.23 17.00 1.14
N GLY A 341 -0.96 16.53 1.50
CA GLY A 341 -2.26 17.11 1.16
C GLY A 341 -2.90 17.89 2.30
N GLU A 342 -2.81 19.23 2.24
CA GLU A 342 -3.38 20.11 3.26
C GLU A 342 -4.90 19.96 3.41
N LYS A 343 -5.63 19.82 2.30
CA LYS A 343 -7.08 19.63 2.32
C LYS A 343 -7.48 18.33 3.01
N PHE A 344 -6.77 17.25 2.71
CA PHE A 344 -7.01 15.95 3.31
C PHE A 344 -6.71 15.99 4.80
N ARG A 345 -5.56 16.57 5.20
CA ARG A 345 -5.20 16.78 6.60
C ARG A 345 -6.23 17.62 7.36
N ASN A 346 -6.75 18.68 6.75
CA ASN A 346 -7.76 19.53 7.37
C ASN A 346 -9.09 18.76 7.56
N ALA A 347 -9.52 17.98 6.57
CA ALA A 347 -10.71 17.15 6.67
C ALA A 347 -10.58 16.07 7.76
N VAL A 348 -9.41 15.42 7.84
CA VAL A 348 -9.08 14.45 8.89
C VAL A 348 -9.13 15.13 10.27
N THR A 349 -8.49 16.28 10.42
CA THR A 349 -8.46 17.03 11.68
C THR A 349 -9.86 17.48 12.12
N GLN A 350 -10.67 17.97 11.19
CA GLN A 350 -12.06 18.35 11.47
C GLN A 350 -12.91 17.15 11.89
N THR A 351 -12.75 16.02 11.22
CA THR A 351 -13.50 14.81 11.55
C THR A 351 -13.07 14.24 12.89
N LEU A 352 -11.77 14.20 13.19
CA LEU A 352 -11.24 13.84 14.51
C LEU A 352 -11.76 14.76 15.62
N LYS A 353 -11.81 16.08 15.39
CA LYS A 353 -12.41 17.04 16.34
C LYS A 353 -13.90 16.75 16.59
N ARG A 354 -14.67 16.45 15.54
CA ARG A 354 -16.08 16.06 15.66
C ARG A 354 -16.23 14.74 16.45
N TYR A 355 -15.44 13.73 16.13
CA TYR A 355 -15.43 12.46 16.86
C TYR A 355 -15.07 12.64 18.33
N LYS A 356 -14.04 13.43 18.66
CA LYS A 356 -13.70 13.75 20.05
C LYS A 356 -14.85 14.42 20.79
N LYS A 357 -15.55 15.37 20.15
CA LYS A 357 -16.72 16.05 20.73
C LYS A 357 -17.88 15.07 20.97
N VAL A 358 -18.15 14.17 20.02
CA VAL A 358 -19.20 13.15 20.15
C VAL A 358 -18.84 12.13 21.24
N MET A 359 -17.61 11.60 21.26
CA MET A 359 -17.16 10.67 22.29
C MET A 359 -17.17 11.31 23.67
N PHE A 360 -16.75 12.58 23.80
CA PHE A 360 -16.82 13.31 25.06
C PHE A 360 -18.27 13.54 25.50
N SER A 361 -19.19 13.83 24.56
CA SER A 361 -20.63 13.97 24.83
C SER A 361 -21.28 12.64 25.24
N ILE A 362 -20.93 11.52 24.61
CA ILE A 362 -21.43 10.19 24.97
C ILE A 362 -20.88 9.78 26.34
N CYS A 363 -19.58 10.01 26.58
CA CYS A 363 -18.94 9.72 27.86
C CYS A 363 -19.53 10.58 28.99
N SER A 364 -19.77 11.88 28.77
CA SER A 364 -20.41 12.74 29.76
C SER A 364 -21.87 12.33 30.03
N THR A 365 -22.59 11.87 29.00
CA THR A 365 -23.95 11.34 29.15
C THR A 365 -23.95 10.03 29.94
N TYR A 366 -22.99 9.13 29.70
CA TYR A 366 -22.85 7.87 30.42
C TYR A 366 -22.45 8.09 31.88
N VAL A 367 -21.53 9.02 32.14
CA VAL A 367 -21.13 9.44 33.50
C VAL A 367 -22.31 10.08 34.23
N ASN A 368 -23.07 10.98 33.60
CA ASN A 368 -24.27 11.57 34.20
C ASN A 368 -25.37 10.52 34.46
N LYS A 369 -25.49 9.49 33.63
CA LYS A 369 -26.43 8.38 33.83
C LYS A 369 -26.00 7.47 34.98
N CYS A 370 -24.69 7.22 35.14
CA CYS A 370 -24.14 6.53 36.32
C CYS A 370 -24.30 7.33 37.61
N ILE A 371 -24.18 8.67 37.56
CA ILE A 371 -24.40 9.55 38.73
C ILE A 371 -25.90 9.64 39.07
N SER A 372 -26.80 9.58 38.09
CA SER A 372 -28.25 9.54 38.33
C SER A 372 -28.71 8.21 38.96
N CYS A 373 -27.99 7.12 38.70
CA CYS A 373 -28.28 5.79 39.25
C CYS A 373 -27.89 5.63 40.74
N SER A 374 -27.19 6.60 41.35
CA SER A 374 -26.84 6.54 42.78
C SER A 374 -27.90 7.16 43.72
N LYS A 375 -29.07 7.57 43.19
CA LYS A 375 -30.16 8.17 44.00
C LYS A 375 -31.17 7.16 44.58
N TYR A 376 -30.82 5.87 44.64
CA TYR A 376 -31.57 4.87 45.42
C TYR A 376 -30.61 4.07 46.31
N PHE A 377 -30.08 4.71 47.36
CA PHE A 377 -29.72 4.05 48.62
C PHE A 377 -29.70 5.10 49.73
N THR A 378 -30.89 5.45 50.21
CA THR A 378 -31.07 6.11 51.50
C THR A 378 -30.96 5.06 52.59
N TYR A 379 -29.80 4.97 53.25
CA TYR A 379 -29.63 4.88 54.72
C TYR A 379 -28.17 4.56 55.06
N SER A 380 -27.36 5.59 55.32
CA SER A 380 -26.37 5.52 56.40
C SER A 380 -25.95 6.93 56.80
N LYS A 381 -25.97 7.13 58.11
CA LYS A 381 -25.67 8.36 58.83
C LYS A 381 -24.21 8.80 58.67
N SER A 382 -24.02 10.11 58.63
CA SER A 382 -22.91 10.90 59.17
C SER A 382 -21.50 10.30 59.15
N VAL A 383 -20.66 10.77 58.21
CA VAL A 383 -19.37 11.41 58.56
C VAL A 383 -19.07 12.46 57.50
N GLN A 384 -18.98 13.69 57.97
CA GLN A 384 -18.51 14.89 57.30
C GLN A 384 -16.99 14.81 57.10
N SER A 385 -16.48 14.97 55.88
CA SER A 385 -15.19 15.64 55.61
C SER A 385 -14.87 15.70 54.11
N SER A 386 -15.05 16.90 53.55
CA SER A 386 -14.15 17.61 52.63
C SER A 386 -13.21 16.79 51.74
N LYS A 387 -13.53 16.68 50.44
CA LYS A 387 -12.57 16.68 49.29
C LYS A 387 -13.27 16.57 47.91
N VAL A 388 -14.24 17.44 47.61
CA VAL A 388 -14.86 17.52 46.26
C VAL A 388 -14.81 18.94 45.67
N LEU A 389 -13.84 19.75 46.09
CA LEU A 389 -13.64 21.11 45.56
C LEU A 389 -12.21 21.29 45.02
N LEU A 390 -11.84 20.54 43.97
CA LEU A 390 -10.55 20.81 43.28
C LEU A 390 -10.48 20.43 41.78
N ILE A 391 -11.59 20.17 41.08
CA ILE A 391 -11.56 19.90 39.62
C ILE A 391 -12.61 20.74 38.88
N LYS A 392 -12.87 21.97 39.35
CA LYS A 392 -13.73 22.92 38.63
C LYS A 392 -13.06 24.28 38.33
N THR A 393 -11.75 24.39 38.54
CA THR A 393 -11.05 25.69 38.50
C THR A 393 -9.88 25.78 37.50
N ILE A 394 -9.73 24.87 36.53
CA ILE A 394 -8.64 24.96 35.52
C ILE A 394 -9.16 24.79 34.07
N VAL A 395 -10.44 25.12 33.78
CA VAL A 395 -10.95 25.10 32.38
C VAL A 395 -11.57 26.45 31.96
N PHE A 396 -11.44 27.50 32.77
CA PHE A 396 -11.85 28.84 32.34
C PHE A 396 -10.83 29.86 32.84
N ASP A 397 -9.71 29.97 32.12
CA ASP A 397 -9.05 31.26 31.87
C ASP A 397 -7.95 31.09 30.83
N GLU A 398 -8.30 31.29 29.56
CA GLU A 398 -7.35 31.75 28.56
C GLU A 398 -8.12 32.33 27.35
N HIS A 399 -8.79 33.47 27.56
CA HIS A 399 -8.73 34.60 26.61
C HIS A 399 -9.39 35.87 27.18
N SER A 400 -8.64 36.96 27.00
CA SER A 400 -8.98 38.38 27.09
C SER A 400 -9.01 39.07 28.46
N ILE A 401 -7.89 39.70 28.82
CA ILE A 401 -7.91 41.06 29.41
C ILE A 401 -7.09 41.97 28.48
N SER A 402 -7.80 42.86 27.79
CA SER A 402 -7.29 44.12 27.28
C SER A 402 -7.13 45.11 28.43
N GLY A 403 -5.97 45.76 28.53
CA GLY A 403 -5.76 46.93 29.38
C GLY A 403 -5.25 48.10 28.55
N SER A 404 -6.16 48.98 28.16
CA SER A 404 -5.89 50.29 27.59
C SER A 404 -5.49 51.27 28.68
N VAL A 405 -4.35 51.97 28.51
CA VAL A 405 -4.08 53.25 29.17
C VAL A 405 -3.69 54.25 28.09
N SER A 406 -4.44 55.34 28.02
CA SER A 406 -4.25 56.52 27.18
C SER A 406 -3.43 57.59 27.91
N ALA A 407 -2.51 58.23 27.20
CA ALA A 407 -2.05 59.62 27.41
C ALA A 407 -1.62 60.16 26.04
N GLN A 408 -2.49 60.90 25.34
CA GLN A 408 -2.53 62.36 25.25
C GLN A 408 -1.35 63.04 24.51
N ASN A 409 -1.73 63.62 23.36
CA ASN A 409 -1.35 64.91 22.78
C ASN A 409 0.05 65.20 22.23
N GLY A 410 0.07 65.68 20.97
CA GLY A 410 1.13 66.54 20.43
C GLY A 410 1.21 66.59 18.89
N ASN A 411 0.27 67.29 18.22
CA ASN A 411 0.41 67.74 16.83
C ASN A 411 1.21 69.06 16.79
N ILE A 412 2.30 69.14 16.01
CA ILE A 412 2.88 70.36 15.36
C ILE A 412 3.73 69.84 14.16
N VAL A 413 3.32 69.93 12.88
CA VAL A 413 3.43 71.06 11.91
C VAL A 413 4.88 71.43 11.49
N ALA A 414 5.15 71.20 10.18
CA ALA A 414 5.93 71.97 9.20
C ALA A 414 7.48 72.09 9.22
N ASN A 415 7.99 72.03 7.98
CA ASN A 415 9.15 72.71 7.37
C ASN A 415 10.57 72.35 7.84
N THR A 416 11.34 71.64 6.99
CA THR A 416 12.27 72.23 6.00
C THR A 416 12.85 71.15 5.10
#